data_AF-A0A662EAW3-F1
#
_entry.id   AF-A0A662EAW3-F1
#
_cell.length_a   1.000
_cell.length_b   1.000
_cell.length_c   1.000
_cell.angle_alpha   90.00
_cell.angle_beta   90.00
_cell.angle_gamma   90.00
#
_symmetry.space_group_name_H-M   'P 1'
#
loop_
_entity.id
_entity.type
_entity.pdbx_description
1 polymer ?
#
loop_
_entity_poly.entity_id
_entity_poly.type
_entity_poly.pdbx_seq_one_letter_code
_entity_poly.pdbx_strand_id
1 'polypeptide(L)'
;MKIHGNTIHFKSDGYWYAKEKSGKKPNTVRLLDPLQRSQVEQWFSTNDPAYIRIVNKDYEWESFKCILTDVSCVGQIAGYFVYVFSWYQREVKYEEG
;
A
#
# COMPACT_ATOMS: atom_id res chain seq x y z
N MET A 1 9.17 -3.45 3.14
CA MET A 1 8.51 -2.16 2.83
C MET A 1 9.60 -1.11 2.64
N LYS A 2 9.43 -0.17 1.72
CA LYS A 2 10.34 0.98 1.56
C LYS A 2 9.53 2.26 1.36
N ILE A 3 9.94 3.35 1.99
CA ILE A 3 9.31 4.67 1.83
C ILE A 3 10.22 5.52 0.94
N HIS A 4 9.67 6.08 -0.13
CA HIS A 4 10.37 6.97 -1.06
C HIS A 4 9.54 8.24 -1.28
N GLY A 5 9.94 9.33 -0.62
CA GLY A 5 9.15 10.57 -0.61
C GLY A 5 7.73 10.31 -0.11
N ASN A 6 6.74 10.69 -0.91
CA ASN A 6 5.32 10.49 -0.62
C ASN A 6 4.75 9.14 -1.07
N THR A 7 5.59 8.14 -1.35
CA THR A 7 5.13 6.82 -1.81
C THR A 7 5.71 5.69 -0.94
N ILE A 8 4.84 4.83 -0.41
CA ILE A 8 5.25 3.56 0.20
C ILE A 8 5.21 2.43 -0.83
N HIS A 9 6.28 1.65 -0.90
CA HIS A 9 6.41 0.49 -1.76
C HIS A 9 6.15 -0.80 -0.97
N PHE A 10 5.14 -1.56 -1.42
CA PHE A 10 4.82 -2.89 -0.95
C PHE A 10 5.09 -3.94 -2.01
N LYS A 11 5.65 -5.08 -1.61
CA LYS A 11 5.62 -6.31 -2.40
C LYS A 11 4.36 -7.10 -2.03
N SER A 12 3.73 -7.73 -3.02
CA SER A 12 2.54 -8.56 -2.85
C SER A 12 2.72 -9.86 -3.62
N ASP A 13 2.37 -11.00 -3.03
CA ASP A 13 2.42 -12.29 -3.74
C ASP A 13 1.36 -12.30 -4.87
N GLY A 14 1.59 -13.04 -5.97
CA GLY A 14 0.79 -12.94 -7.19
C GLY A 14 -0.73 -13.05 -7.00
N TYR A 15 -1.20 -13.92 -6.10
CA TYR A 15 -2.62 -14.05 -5.79
C TYR A 15 -3.23 -12.78 -5.20
N TRP A 16 -2.56 -12.17 -4.22
CA TRP A 16 -3.02 -10.95 -3.57
C TRP A 16 -2.86 -9.76 -4.49
N TYR A 17 -1.75 -9.70 -5.22
CA TYR A 17 -1.50 -8.69 -6.24
C TYR A 17 -2.63 -8.64 -7.27
N ALA A 18 -3.10 -9.77 -7.79
CA ALA A 18 -4.20 -9.81 -8.75
C ALA A 18 -5.52 -9.27 -8.17
N LYS A 19 -5.81 -9.56 -6.90
CA LYS A 19 -7.00 -9.03 -6.20
C LYS A 19 -6.91 -7.54 -5.91
N GLU A 20 -5.72 -7.07 -5.53
CA GLU A 20 -5.45 -5.65 -5.32
C GLU A 20 -5.53 -4.93 -6.68
N LYS A 21 -4.83 -5.40 -7.71
CA LYS A 21 -4.84 -4.81 -9.06
C LYS A 21 -6.23 -4.69 -9.65
N SER A 22 -7.10 -5.69 -9.44
CA SER A 22 -8.49 -5.68 -9.93
C SER A 22 -9.46 -4.84 -9.10
N GLY A 23 -9.02 -4.22 -8.00
CA GLY A 23 -9.87 -3.42 -7.11
C GLY A 23 -10.82 -4.24 -6.22
N LYS A 24 -10.88 -5.56 -6.38
CA LYS A 24 -11.65 -6.47 -5.49
C LYS A 24 -11.15 -6.44 -4.04
N LYS A 25 -9.91 -5.99 -3.84
CA LYS A 25 -9.31 -5.73 -2.53
C LYS A 25 -8.72 -4.31 -2.52
N PRO A 26 -9.51 -3.26 -2.23
CA PRO A 26 -9.07 -1.86 -2.26
C PRO A 26 -8.29 -1.46 -0.99
N ASN A 27 -7.50 -2.39 -0.48
CA ASN A 27 -6.65 -2.18 0.68
C ASN A 27 -5.49 -3.16 0.68
N THR A 28 -4.45 -2.83 1.43
CA THR A 28 -3.27 -3.67 1.63
C THR A 28 -3.06 -3.84 3.13
N VAL A 29 -2.88 -5.08 3.59
CA VAL A 29 -2.70 -5.39 5.02
C VAL A 29 -1.24 -5.72 5.26
N ARG A 30 -0.61 -5.12 6.28
CA ARG A 30 0.79 -5.38 6.63
C ARG A 30 0.95 -5.55 8.14
N LEU A 31 1.83 -6.48 8.50
CA LEU A 31 2.37 -6.58 9.85
C LEU A 31 3.59 -5.68 9.92
N LEU A 32 3.58 -4.74 10.86
CA LEU A 32 4.68 -3.80 11.08
C LEU A 32 5.33 -4.10 12.43
N ASP A 33 6.65 -4.16 12.45
CA ASP A 33 7.40 -4.10 13.70
C ASP A 33 7.33 -2.68 14.31
N PRO A 34 7.75 -2.48 15.58
CA PRO A 34 7.68 -1.17 16.23
C PRO A 34 8.41 -0.05 15.48
N LEU A 35 9.52 -0.34 14.80
CA LEU A 35 10.27 0.66 14.05
C LEU A 35 9.52 1.04 12.76
N GLN A 36 9.03 0.06 12.03
CA GLN A 36 8.23 0.26 10.81
C GLN A 36 6.93 1.00 11.11
N ARG A 37 6.29 0.70 12.23
CA ARG A 37 5.10 1.41 12.70
C ARG A 37 5.39 2.92 12.83
N SER A 38 6.41 3.28 13.60
CA SER A 38 6.78 4.69 13.81
C SER A 38 7.09 5.40 12.50
N GLN A 39 7.77 4.73 11.57
CA GLN A 39 8.06 5.26 10.23
C GLN A 39 6.79 5.52 9.42
N VAL A 40 5.81 4.61 9.45
CA VAL A 40 4.53 4.77 8.73
C VAL A 40 3.68 5.86 9.34
N GLU A 41 3.56 5.91 10.68
CA GLU A 41 2.77 6.93 11.38
C GLU A 41 3.34 8.34 11.10
N GLN A 42 4.66 8.51 11.21
CA GLN A 42 5.31 9.77 10.90
C GLN A 42 5.14 10.16 9.43
N TRP A 43 5.37 9.22 8.50
CA TRP A 43 5.21 9.47 7.08
C TRP A 43 3.78 9.88 6.71
N PHE A 44 2.77 9.17 7.21
CA PHE A 44 1.38 9.44 6.89
C PHE A 44 0.92 10.81 7.42
N SER A 45 1.38 11.20 8.61
CA SER A 45 1.08 12.53 9.18
C SER A 45 1.69 13.71 8.41
N THR A 46 2.65 13.46 7.52
CA THR A 46 3.44 14.50 6.84
C THR A 46 3.29 14.52 5.31
N ASN A 47 2.53 13.58 4.73
CA ASN A 47 2.38 13.44 3.29
C ASN A 47 0.91 13.48 2.89
N ASP A 48 0.51 14.55 2.21
CA ASP A 48 -0.80 14.67 1.57
C ASP A 48 -0.63 15.36 0.19
N PRO A 49 -0.88 14.68 -0.94
CA PRO A 49 -1.38 13.32 -1.05
C PRO A 49 -0.28 12.26 -0.80
N ALA A 50 -0.68 11.18 -0.14
CA ALA A 50 0.13 9.98 0.05
C ALA A 50 -0.20 8.90 -0.98
N TYR A 51 0.80 8.11 -1.39
CA TYR A 51 0.65 7.07 -2.40
C TYR A 51 1.17 5.72 -1.92
N ILE A 52 0.61 4.67 -2.53
CA ILE A 52 1.14 3.31 -2.43
C ILE A 52 1.55 2.84 -3.82
N ARG A 53 2.72 2.20 -3.92
CA ARG A 53 3.07 1.35 -5.06
C ARG A 53 3.05 -0.11 -4.62
N ILE A 54 2.24 -0.92 -5.30
CA ILE A 54 2.19 -2.36 -5.09
C ILE A 54 2.96 -3.03 -6.23
N VAL A 55 3.96 -3.81 -5.88
CA VAL A 55 4.84 -4.53 -6.80
C VAL A 55 4.53 -6.03 -6.69
N ASN A 56 4.34 -6.69 -7.82
CA ASN A 56 4.21 -8.14 -7.85
C ASN A 56 5.56 -8.76 -7.45
N LYS A 57 5.56 -9.61 -6.43
CA LYS A 57 6.77 -10.26 -5.92
C LYS A 57 7.33 -11.29 -6.91
N ASP A 58 6.46 -11.92 -7.71
CA ASP A 58 6.83 -12.95 -8.67
C ASP A 58 7.37 -12.34 -9.98
N TYR A 59 6.93 -11.11 -10.30
CA TYR A 59 7.30 -10.36 -11.50
C TYR A 59 7.55 -8.88 -11.16
N GLU A 60 8.78 -8.54 -10.76
CA GLU A 60 9.07 -7.20 -10.19
C GLU A 60 8.84 -6.02 -11.17
N TRP A 61 8.78 -6.29 -12.48
CA TRP A 61 8.39 -5.28 -13.49
C TRP A 61 6.90 -4.93 -13.45
N GLU A 62 6.05 -5.79 -12.88
CA GLU A 62 4.64 -5.50 -12.70
C GLU A 62 4.41 -4.72 -11.41
N SER A 63 3.92 -3.49 -11.56
CA SER A 63 3.45 -2.70 -10.42
C SER A 63 2.31 -1.78 -10.82
N PHE A 64 1.55 -1.32 -9.82
CA PHE A 64 0.58 -0.24 -9.99
C PHE A 64 0.66 0.72 -8.81
N LYS A 65 0.23 1.96 -9.05
CA LYS A 65 0.26 3.04 -8.07
C LYS A 65 -1.17 3.42 -7.68
N CYS A 66 -1.40 3.63 -6.39
CA CYS A 66 -2.69 3.97 -5.81
C CYS A 66 -2.56 5.23 -4.96
N ILE A 67 -3.68 5.93 -4.78
CA ILE A 67 -3.79 7.06 -3.85
C ILE A 67 -4.28 6.50 -2.52
N LEU A 68 -3.50 6.74 -1.47
CA LEU A 68 -3.82 6.31 -0.12
C LEU A 68 -4.94 7.19 0.45
N THR A 69 -5.93 6.58 1.09
CA THR A 69 -7.07 7.30 1.69
C THR A 69 -7.13 7.17 3.19
N ASP A 70 -6.68 6.04 3.74
CA ASP A 70 -6.69 5.79 5.17
C ASP A 70 -5.59 4.80 5.58
N VAL A 71 -5.08 4.97 6.80
CA VAL A 71 -4.13 4.04 7.44
C VAL A 71 -4.61 3.77 8.85
N SER A 72 -5.05 2.53 9.09
CA SER A 72 -5.65 2.12 10.36
C SER A 72 -4.86 0.97 10.99
N CYS A 73 -4.50 1.12 12.27
CA CYS A 73 -4.01 0.00 13.09
C CYS A 73 -5.20 -0.76 13.66
N VAL A 74 -5.37 -2.03 13.28
CA VAL A 74 -6.54 -2.85 13.63
C VAL A 74 -6.27 -3.88 14.72
N GLY A 75 -5.02 -4.02 15.18
CA GLY A 75 -4.67 -4.92 16.26
C GLY A 75 -3.18 -5.18 16.39
N GLN A 76 -2.82 -6.09 17.30
CA GLN A 76 -1.45 -6.51 17.54
C GLN A 76 -1.38 -8.04 17.70
N ILE A 77 -0.41 -8.67 17.05
CA ILE A 77 -0.19 -10.13 17.11
C ILE A 77 1.32 -10.40 17.23
N ALA A 78 1.72 -11.16 18.24
CA ALA A 78 3.12 -11.56 18.47
C ALA A 78 4.14 -10.40 18.43
N GLY A 79 3.77 -9.24 18.98
CA GLY A 79 4.62 -8.04 19.00
C GLY A 79 4.58 -7.19 17.72
N TYR A 80 3.90 -7.65 16.67
CA TYR A 80 3.68 -6.89 15.42
C TYR A 80 2.33 -6.19 15.42
N PHE A 81 2.27 -5.02 14.79
CA PHE A 81 1.04 -4.24 14.60
C PHE A 81 0.41 -4.57 13.26
N VAL A 82 -0.89 -4.84 13.26
CA VAL A 82 -1.65 -5.11 12.04
C VAL A 82 -2.19 -3.79 11.48
N TYR A 83 -1.66 -3.35 10.35
CA TYR A 83 -2.08 -2.14 9.66
C TYR A 83 -2.86 -2.46 8.39
N VAL A 84 -3.96 -1.74 8.18
CA VAL A 84 -4.75 -1.73 6.95
C VAL A 84 -4.53 -0.38 6.26
N PHE A 85 -4.02 -0.45 5.04
CA PHE A 85 -3.82 0.71 4.17
C PHE A 85 -4.92 0.69 3.11
N SER A 86 -5.89 1.59 3.23
CA SER A 86 -6.99 1.71 2.26
C SER A 86 -6.61 2.70 1.17
N TRP A 87 -6.99 2.40 -0.06
CA TRP A 87 -6.60 3.21 -1.21
C TRP A 87 -7.61 3.07 -2.36
N TYR A 88 -7.54 3.97 -3.33
CA TYR A 88 -8.21 3.81 -4.62
C TYR A 88 -7.23 3.91 -5.78
N GLN A 89 -7.54 3.21 -6.86
CA GLN A 89 -6.87 3.40 -8.14
C GLN A 89 -7.59 4.51 -8.89
N ARG A 90 -6.83 5.50 -9.38
CA ARG A 90 -7.38 6.45 -10.34
C ARG A 90 -7.54 5.70 -11.66
N GLU A 91 -8.77 5.63 -12.17
CA GLU A 91 -9.00 5.14 -13.53
C GLU A 91 -8.16 5.98 -14.49
N VAL A 92 -7.23 5.35 -15.20
CA VAL A 92 -6.60 5.97 -16.36
C VAL A 92 -7.60 5.81 -17.50
N LYS A 93 -8.49 6.81 -17.66
CA LYS A 93 -9.26 6.92 -18.89
C LYS A 93 -8.27 7.20 -20.01
N TYR A 94 -8.04 6.20 -20.87
CA TYR A 94 -7.46 6.47 -22.16
C TYR A 94 -8.54 7.18 -22.97
N GLU A 95 -8.38 8.48 -23.18
CA GLU A 95 -9.13 9.15 -24.24
C GLU A 95 -8.62 8.55 -25.55
N GLU A 96 -9.48 7.75 -26.19
CA GLU A 96 -9.27 7.30 -27.56
C GLU A 96 -9.24 8.56 -28.45
N GLY A 97 -8.04 8.92 -28.90
CA GLY A 97 -7.81 9.94 -29.93
C GLY A 97 -7.85 9.35 -31.32
#